data_AF-A0AA96WXR9-F1
#
_entry.id   AF-A0AA96WXR9-F1
#
_cell.length_a   1.000
_cell.length_b   1.000
_cell.length_c   1.000
_cell.angle_alpha   90.00
_cell.angle_beta   90.00
_cell.angle_gamma   90.00
#
_symmetry.space_group_name_H-M   'P 1'
#
loop_
_entity.id
_entity.type
_entity.pdbx_description
1 polymer ?
#
loop_
_entity_poly.entity_id
_entity_poly.type
_entity_poly.pdbx_seq_one_letter_code
_entity_poly.pdbx_strand_id
1 'polypeptide(L)'
;MTGLNPSTYRRLLELPQIQSVWEGDRRALSSGVPIEANWSDSSTPSDGECILWVDGSQGVVRAMDVVPPETGHEAIVRTLLRAMEHPHSPAKPARPQKIVVRDREILFYLRGVLQDLDIALDYVPDLPLIDEIFRGFQDATNSRPPSIPPQFAEELLAKADVIWEDAPWSVLPDHKIIEIELNRWDLGCVYASVMGMLGMEYGILLYRSLDSLRQFRQRVLSNDSMERMEEAFLAQDCLFLTYETEDEDDFEDEDDLDLDRFEPILQPVFGNLHPLEGIRSFLYDEEAMAFITVLEALHRFLKQHRRKLMNEDFPALSSKFKIPAPDGETISVKVTTLPEVAEELYGMVEDEDEDLSAMPIIRDDLVPENSFLSLGVVPWDMVEMMRLSVQHFQLEAPTQAGEGLPIILIQTSRPKAKQMIEEIEAAGGLNGICFNPGSDPFVDDRYDLGLLQTQNQELHLFGEFEEDDPTHAQARKKWDQRCKKTKGICGLLIAKGLTGGSRGNPGLKDMMALYEVRSLTSEDLGLGTLERKFAIDGF
;
A
#
# COMPACT_ATOMS: atom_id res chain seq x y z
N MET A 1 29.57 -22.90 7.54
CA MET A 1 28.54 -22.72 8.57
C MET A 1 28.62 -21.28 9.04
N THR A 2 27.55 -20.52 8.82
CA THR A 2 27.38 -19.13 9.25
C THR A 2 26.99 -19.13 10.73
N GLY A 3 27.92 -18.79 11.62
CA GLY A 3 27.63 -18.60 13.05
C GLY A 3 27.00 -17.24 13.33
N LEU A 4 26.46 -17.03 14.53
CA LEU A 4 25.97 -15.73 14.96
C LEU A 4 27.09 -14.69 14.91
N ASN A 5 26.76 -13.46 14.48
CA ASN A 5 27.70 -12.35 14.53
C ASN A 5 28.12 -12.07 15.99
N PRO A 6 29.39 -11.76 16.28
CA PRO A 6 29.86 -11.32 17.60
C PRO A 6 29.04 -10.22 18.29
N SER A 7 28.33 -9.35 17.55
CA SER A 7 27.40 -8.37 18.13
C SER A 7 26.16 -9.03 18.72
N THR A 8 25.49 -9.90 17.94
CA THR A 8 24.32 -10.67 18.35
C THR A 8 24.64 -11.55 19.55
N TYR A 9 25.78 -12.24 19.51
CA TYR A 9 26.21 -13.10 20.62
C TYR A 9 26.33 -12.33 21.95
N ARG A 10 26.94 -11.13 21.93
CA ARG A 10 27.08 -10.29 23.13
C ARG A 10 25.73 -9.86 23.70
N ARG A 11 24.81 -9.41 22.84
CA ARG A 11 23.43 -9.05 23.23
C ARG A 11 22.70 -10.22 23.90
N LEU A 12 22.77 -11.40 23.31
CA LEU A 12 22.13 -12.58 23.87
C LEU A 12 22.70 -12.94 25.25
N LEU A 13 24.01 -12.84 25.45
CA LEU A 13 24.62 -13.11 26.76
C LEU A 13 24.18 -12.12 27.85
N GLU A 14 23.79 -10.89 27.50
CA GLU A 14 23.25 -9.91 28.46
C GLU A 14 21.86 -10.29 28.96
N LEU A 15 21.12 -11.13 28.22
CA LEU A 15 19.81 -11.61 28.65
C LEU A 15 19.92 -12.58 29.83
N PRO A 16 18.96 -12.53 30.78
CA PRO A 16 18.92 -13.46 31.90
C PRO A 16 18.71 -14.88 31.39
N GLN A 17 19.49 -15.83 31.89
CA GLN A 17 19.27 -17.24 31.63
C GLN A 17 18.26 -17.79 32.64
N ILE A 18 17.16 -18.35 32.14
CA ILE A 18 16.08 -18.91 32.95
C ILE A 18 16.15 -20.44 32.97
N GLN A 19 15.77 -21.04 34.10
CA GLN A 19 15.65 -22.50 34.25
C GLN A 19 14.37 -23.00 33.56
N SER A 20 14.33 -22.87 32.25
CA SER A 20 13.24 -23.35 31.41
C SER A 20 13.76 -24.23 30.28
N VAL A 21 12.89 -25.14 29.85
CA VAL A 21 13.04 -25.96 28.64
C VAL A 21 12.10 -25.39 27.60
N TRP A 22 12.63 -24.96 26.45
CA TRP A 22 11.82 -24.48 25.34
C TRP A 22 11.64 -25.56 24.28
N GLU A 23 10.42 -25.69 23.79
CA GLU A 23 10.07 -26.54 22.64
C GLU A 23 10.13 -25.69 21.37
N GLY A 24 10.79 -26.23 20.34
CA GLY A 24 10.90 -25.59 19.03
C GLY A 24 10.54 -26.54 17.91
N ASP A 25 9.76 -26.06 16.94
CA ASP A 25 9.41 -26.85 15.76
C ASP A 25 9.10 -25.98 14.55
N ARG A 26 9.16 -26.61 13.38
CA ARG A 26 8.74 -26.07 12.09
C ARG A 26 7.83 -27.11 11.41
N ARG A 27 6.59 -26.73 11.08
CA ARG A 27 5.62 -27.62 10.43
C ARG A 27 4.77 -26.89 9.42
N ALA A 28 4.41 -27.58 8.34
CA ALA A 28 3.36 -27.13 7.43
C ALA A 28 2.05 -26.85 8.17
N LEU A 29 1.43 -25.71 7.88
CA LEU A 29 0.04 -25.46 8.23
C LEU A 29 -0.86 -26.23 7.26
N SER A 30 -1.96 -26.78 7.76
CA SER A 30 -2.99 -27.33 6.89
C SER A 30 -3.71 -26.19 6.17
N SER A 31 -3.89 -26.29 4.86
CA SER A 31 -4.57 -25.29 4.04
C SER A 31 -5.92 -24.88 4.65
N GLY A 32 -6.18 -23.56 4.71
CA GLY A 32 -7.41 -23.01 5.31
C GLY A 32 -7.31 -22.55 6.77
N VAL A 33 -6.10 -22.39 7.34
CA VAL A 33 -5.88 -21.60 8.56
C VAL A 33 -5.61 -20.15 8.15
N PRO A 34 -6.58 -19.22 8.18
CA PRO A 34 -6.22 -17.82 8.13
C PRO A 34 -5.62 -17.46 9.48
N ILE A 35 -4.34 -17.13 9.43
CA ILE A 35 -3.73 -16.36 10.49
C ILE A 35 -4.29 -14.96 10.28
N GLU A 36 -5.16 -14.53 11.18
CA GLU A 36 -5.56 -13.11 11.22
C GLU A 36 -4.28 -12.26 11.23
N ALA A 37 -4.24 -11.26 10.35
CA ALA A 37 -3.10 -10.37 10.10
C ALA A 37 -2.51 -9.68 11.35
N ASN A 38 -3.13 -9.84 12.53
CA ASN A 38 -2.67 -9.30 13.81
C ASN A 38 -1.46 -10.03 14.43
N TRP A 39 -0.93 -11.10 13.83
CA TRP A 39 0.16 -11.89 14.44
C TRP A 39 1.46 -11.96 13.62
N SER A 40 1.48 -11.41 12.39
CA SER A 40 2.67 -11.28 11.55
C SER A 40 2.57 -10.03 10.65
N ASP A 41 3.63 -9.22 10.59
CA ASP A 41 3.80 -8.11 9.63
C ASP A 41 3.96 -8.58 8.16
N SER A 42 3.76 -9.87 7.89
CA SER A 42 3.86 -10.46 6.56
C SER A 42 2.55 -11.16 6.21
N SER A 43 1.88 -10.64 5.19
CA SER A 43 0.97 -11.39 4.33
C SER A 43 1.69 -12.66 3.91
N THR A 44 1.29 -13.82 4.45
CA THR A 44 1.89 -15.10 4.09
C THR A 44 0.83 -16.10 3.65
N PRO A 45 1.09 -16.85 2.58
CA PRO A 45 0.09 -17.64 1.87
C PRO A 45 -0.46 -18.81 2.69
N SER A 46 -1.62 -19.33 2.25
CA SER A 46 -2.35 -20.49 2.82
C SER A 46 -1.51 -21.77 3.01
N ASP A 47 -0.34 -21.87 2.36
CA ASP A 47 0.53 -23.06 2.37
C ASP A 47 1.91 -22.81 3.02
N GLY A 48 1.99 -21.87 3.97
CA GLY A 48 3.20 -21.60 4.76
C GLY A 48 3.57 -22.68 5.79
N GLU A 49 4.85 -22.73 6.16
CA GLU A 49 5.33 -23.47 7.32
C GLU A 49 5.39 -22.57 8.55
N CYS A 50 4.74 -23.00 9.63
CA CYS A 50 4.74 -22.32 10.90
C CYS A 50 5.91 -22.78 11.77
N ILE A 51 6.65 -21.80 12.28
CA ILE A 51 7.75 -21.94 13.23
C ILE A 51 7.23 -21.49 14.60
N LEU A 52 7.38 -22.35 15.61
CA LEU A 52 6.97 -22.06 16.98
C LEU A 52 8.11 -22.22 17.97
N TRP A 53 8.16 -21.31 18.93
CA TRP A 53 9.00 -21.39 20.12
C TRP A 53 8.15 -21.24 21.38
N VAL A 54 8.04 -22.31 22.16
CA VAL A 54 7.15 -22.38 23.34
C VAL A 54 7.97 -22.58 24.60
N ASP A 55 7.68 -21.81 25.63
CA ASP A 55 8.27 -22.00 26.96
C ASP A 55 7.56 -23.16 27.68
N GLY A 56 8.22 -24.31 27.79
CA GLY A 56 7.64 -25.50 28.40
C GLY A 56 7.38 -25.40 29.90
N SER A 57 8.02 -24.46 30.59
CA SER A 57 7.80 -24.24 32.03
C SER A 57 6.58 -23.36 32.31
N GLN A 58 6.21 -22.50 31.36
CA GLN A 58 5.14 -21.52 31.50
C GLN A 58 3.93 -21.81 30.60
N GLY A 59 4.07 -22.69 29.60
CA GLY A 59 3.02 -22.99 28.62
C GLY A 59 2.69 -21.80 27.73
N VAL A 60 3.65 -20.90 27.50
CA VAL A 60 3.45 -19.68 26.70
C VAL A 60 4.22 -19.75 25.39
N VAL A 61 3.58 -19.33 24.30
CA VAL A 61 4.26 -19.10 23.02
C VAL A 61 5.13 -17.85 23.16
N ARG A 62 6.43 -18.00 22.94
CA ARG A 62 7.39 -16.90 23.04
C ARG A 62 7.61 -16.19 21.72
N ALA A 63 7.58 -16.93 20.61
CA ALA A 63 7.57 -16.39 19.26
C ALA A 63 6.93 -17.38 18.30
N MET A 64 6.26 -16.85 17.29
CA MET A 64 5.75 -17.57 16.14
C MET A 64 6.18 -16.83 14.87
N ASP A 65 6.38 -17.57 13.78
CA ASP A 65 6.63 -17.02 12.46
C ASP A 65 6.03 -17.97 11.41
N VAL A 66 5.56 -17.43 10.29
CA VAL A 66 5.10 -18.24 9.15
C VAL A 66 5.92 -17.87 7.94
N VAL A 67 6.49 -18.89 7.31
CA VAL A 67 7.44 -18.69 6.21
C VAL A 67 7.08 -19.60 5.04
N PRO A 68 7.39 -19.21 3.79
CA PRO A 68 7.27 -20.12 2.65
C PRO A 68 8.07 -21.42 2.89
N PRO A 69 7.62 -22.59 2.40
CA PRO A 69 8.31 -23.87 2.57
C PRO A 69 9.76 -23.85 2.09
N GLU A 70 10.03 -23.05 1.06
CA GLU A 70 11.35 -22.90 0.42
C GLU A 70 12.36 -22.16 1.32
N THR A 71 11.90 -21.49 2.38
CA THR A 71 12.73 -20.71 3.29
C THR A 71 13.72 -21.61 4.02
N GLY A 72 14.98 -21.22 4.14
CA GLY A 72 16.00 -22.04 4.78
C GLY A 72 15.90 -22.12 6.31
N HIS A 73 16.83 -22.87 6.91
CA HIS A 73 16.90 -23.08 8.37
C HIS A 73 17.28 -21.81 9.16
N GLU A 74 17.67 -20.73 8.49
CA GLU A 74 17.89 -19.43 9.12
C GLU A 74 16.61 -18.84 9.71
N ALA A 75 15.43 -19.15 9.15
CA ALA A 75 14.16 -18.66 9.67
C ALA A 75 13.92 -19.14 11.10
N ILE A 76 14.14 -20.43 11.39
CA ILE A 76 13.95 -20.97 12.74
C ILE A 76 14.88 -20.33 13.78
N VAL A 77 16.09 -19.94 13.35
CA VAL A 77 17.03 -19.18 14.20
C VAL A 77 16.55 -17.75 14.39
N ARG A 78 16.09 -17.06 13.34
CA ARG A 78 15.56 -15.70 13.43
C ARG A 78 14.39 -15.63 14.41
N THR A 79 13.44 -16.55 14.32
CA THR A 79 12.31 -16.65 15.24
C THR A 79 12.76 -16.98 16.67
N LEU A 80 13.81 -17.80 16.83
CA LEU A 80 14.38 -18.10 18.15
C LEU A 80 15.02 -16.86 18.80
N LEU A 81 15.77 -16.07 18.01
CA LEU A 81 16.37 -14.83 18.48
C LEU A 81 15.28 -13.84 18.92
N ARG A 82 14.18 -13.73 18.16
CA ARG A 82 13.00 -12.96 18.55
C ARG A 82 12.41 -13.48 19.87
N ALA A 83 12.27 -14.80 20.05
CA ALA A 83 11.77 -15.40 21.30
C ALA A 83 12.64 -15.08 22.54
N MET A 84 13.94 -14.83 22.33
CA MET A 84 14.88 -14.45 23.38
C MET A 84 14.85 -12.94 23.67
N GLU A 85 14.89 -12.10 22.63
CA GLU A 85 15.07 -10.65 22.76
C GLU A 85 13.75 -9.87 22.84
N HIS A 86 12.75 -10.28 22.07
CA HIS A 86 11.45 -9.60 21.93
C HIS A 86 10.29 -10.61 21.94
N PRO A 87 10.11 -11.38 23.03
CA PRO A 87 9.05 -12.39 23.09
C PRO A 87 7.65 -11.76 23.12
N HIS A 88 6.64 -12.52 22.68
CA HIS A 88 5.25 -12.10 22.81
C HIS A 88 4.86 -11.89 24.28
N SER A 89 4.05 -10.87 24.54
CA SER A 89 3.48 -10.59 25.86
C SER A 89 2.64 -11.79 26.33
N PRO A 90 2.74 -12.25 27.59
CA PRO A 90 3.37 -11.61 28.75
C PRO A 90 4.82 -12.05 29.04
N ALA A 91 5.46 -12.79 28.14
CA ALA A 91 6.81 -13.30 28.37
C ALA A 91 7.85 -12.16 28.38
N LYS A 92 8.92 -12.33 29.18
CA LYS A 92 10.02 -11.34 29.30
C LYS A 92 11.28 -11.81 28.59
N PRO A 93 12.10 -10.92 28.01
CA PRO A 93 13.35 -11.29 27.35
C PRO A 93 14.25 -12.17 28.22
N ALA A 94 14.70 -13.31 27.70
CA ALA A 94 15.47 -14.31 28.43
C ALA A 94 16.09 -15.35 27.49
N ARG A 95 17.11 -16.07 27.97
CA ARG A 95 17.64 -17.28 27.33
C ARG A 95 17.21 -18.54 28.09
N PRO A 96 16.81 -19.62 27.42
CA PRO A 96 16.52 -20.88 28.08
C PRO A 96 17.81 -21.57 28.54
N GLN A 97 17.68 -22.50 29.49
CA GLN A 97 18.75 -23.41 29.84
C GLN A 97 18.81 -24.59 28.86
N LYS A 98 17.67 -24.97 28.29
CA LYS A 98 17.56 -26.09 27.38
C LYS A 98 16.54 -25.83 26.28
N ILE A 99 16.86 -26.27 25.08
CA ILE A 99 15.97 -26.32 23.93
C ILE A 99 15.81 -27.77 23.50
N VAL A 100 14.58 -28.15 23.18
CA VAL A 100 14.24 -29.44 22.58
C VAL A 100 13.54 -29.22 21.25
N VAL A 101 13.92 -30.01 20.25
CA VAL A 101 13.34 -29.98 18.91
C VAL A 101 13.08 -31.40 18.42
N ARG A 102 12.09 -31.57 17.53
CA ARG A 102 11.75 -32.89 16.99
C ARG A 102 12.48 -33.27 15.71
N ASP A 103 13.05 -32.30 15.02
CA ASP A 103 13.77 -32.54 13.78
C ASP A 103 15.28 -32.60 14.04
N ARG A 104 15.94 -33.61 13.46
CA ARG A 104 17.38 -33.85 13.68
C ARG A 104 18.27 -32.91 12.90
N GLU A 105 17.82 -32.45 11.74
CA GLU A 105 18.52 -31.47 10.91
C GLU A 105 18.47 -30.10 11.59
N ILE A 106 17.30 -29.70 12.10
CA ILE A 106 17.14 -28.51 12.94
C ILE A 106 18.06 -28.58 14.16
N LEU A 107 18.07 -29.72 14.88
CA LEU A 107 18.96 -29.89 16.04
C LEU A 107 20.44 -29.68 15.66
N PHE A 108 20.88 -30.28 14.55
CA PHE A 108 22.26 -30.16 14.11
C PHE A 108 22.61 -28.72 13.71
N TYR A 109 21.70 -28.04 13.02
CA TYR A 109 21.85 -26.64 12.64
C TYR A 109 21.95 -25.73 13.86
N LEU A 110 21.04 -25.88 14.83
CA LEU A 110 21.03 -25.11 16.09
C LEU A 110 22.31 -25.32 16.91
N ARG A 111 22.89 -26.53 16.91
CA ARG A 111 24.16 -26.80 17.60
C ARG A 111 25.32 -25.97 17.07
N GLY A 112 25.35 -25.74 15.75
CA GLY A 112 26.36 -24.88 15.14
C GLY A 112 26.13 -23.40 15.44
N VAL A 113 24.88 -22.96 15.43
CA VAL A 113 24.50 -21.54 15.59
C VAL A 113 24.58 -21.07 17.04
N LEU A 114 24.08 -21.88 17.98
CA LEU A 114 23.98 -21.53 19.41
C LEU A 114 25.24 -21.93 20.21
N GLN A 115 26.33 -22.21 19.52
CA GLN A 115 27.60 -22.51 20.14
C GLN A 115 27.98 -21.37 21.11
N ASP A 116 28.49 -21.74 22.28
CA ASP A 116 28.95 -20.83 23.34
C ASP A 116 27.86 -20.03 24.09
N LEU A 117 26.57 -20.17 23.75
CA LEU A 117 25.47 -19.52 24.50
C LEU A 117 25.04 -20.24 25.79
N ASP A 118 25.70 -21.33 26.15
CA ASP A 118 25.40 -22.18 27.32
C ASP A 118 23.95 -22.71 27.34
N ILE A 119 23.40 -23.03 26.17
CA ILE A 119 22.05 -23.61 26.00
C ILE A 119 22.20 -25.09 25.64
N ALA A 120 21.63 -25.98 26.45
CA ALA A 120 21.60 -27.41 26.14
C ALA A 120 20.62 -27.70 25.00
N LEU A 121 21.01 -28.55 24.04
CA LEU A 121 20.22 -28.88 22.86
C LEU A 121 20.00 -30.39 22.74
N ASP A 122 18.73 -30.81 22.82
CA ASP A 122 18.33 -32.22 22.76
C ASP A 122 17.27 -32.49 21.68
N TYR A 123 17.26 -33.73 21.18
CA TYR A 123 16.21 -34.27 20.31
C TYR A 123 15.13 -34.93 21.18
N VAL A 124 13.86 -34.65 20.88
CA VAL A 124 12.71 -35.39 21.44
C VAL A 124 11.74 -35.75 20.31
N PRO A 125 11.18 -36.96 20.27
CA PRO A 125 10.30 -37.37 19.17
C PRO A 125 8.95 -36.65 19.17
N ASP A 126 8.47 -36.25 20.34
CA ASP A 126 7.18 -35.60 20.55
C ASP A 126 7.39 -34.27 21.29
N LEU A 127 6.61 -33.25 20.92
CA LEU A 127 6.66 -31.90 21.50
C LEU A 127 5.26 -31.55 22.01
N PRO A 128 4.87 -32.03 23.21
CA PRO A 128 3.48 -32.06 23.65
C PRO A 128 2.75 -30.72 23.59
N LEU A 129 3.44 -29.60 23.86
CA LEU A 129 2.81 -28.28 23.85
C LEU A 129 2.58 -27.79 22.43
N ILE A 130 3.57 -27.98 21.56
CA ILE A 130 3.43 -27.67 20.14
C ILE A 130 2.38 -28.58 19.48
N ASP A 131 2.36 -29.87 19.83
CA ASP A 131 1.37 -30.84 19.34
C ASP A 131 -0.06 -30.44 19.72
N GLU A 132 -0.27 -29.91 20.93
CA GLU A 132 -1.56 -29.40 21.38
C GLU A 132 -1.99 -28.13 20.63
N ILE A 133 -1.07 -27.20 20.39
CA ILE A 133 -1.33 -25.96 19.62
C ILE A 133 -1.76 -26.31 18.18
N PHE A 134 -1.01 -27.18 17.50
CA PHE A 134 -1.35 -27.58 16.13
C PHE A 134 -2.67 -28.36 16.05
N ARG A 135 -2.98 -29.18 17.05
CA ARG A 135 -4.31 -29.82 17.13
C ARG A 135 -5.42 -28.78 17.29
N GLY A 136 -5.20 -27.74 18.10
CA GLY A 136 -6.12 -26.62 18.24
C GLY A 136 -6.37 -25.88 16.91
N PHE A 137 -5.32 -25.64 16.11
CA PHE A 137 -5.48 -25.05 14.78
C PHE A 137 -6.32 -25.95 13.85
N GLN A 138 -6.03 -27.25 13.82
CA GLN A 138 -6.79 -28.20 13.00
C GLN A 138 -8.26 -28.31 13.42
N ASP A 139 -8.54 -28.30 14.72
CA ASP A 139 -9.93 -28.32 15.23
C ASP A 139 -10.68 -27.03 14.86
N ALA A 140 -10.00 -25.88 14.87
CA ALA A 140 -10.58 -24.60 14.46
C ALA A 140 -10.87 -24.54 12.95
N THR A 141 -10.00 -25.09 12.10
CA THR A 141 -10.22 -25.18 10.65
C THR A 141 -11.36 -26.15 10.31
N ASN A 142 -11.39 -27.33 10.93
CA ASN A 142 -12.41 -28.34 10.67
C ASN A 142 -13.82 -27.95 11.16
N SER A 143 -13.93 -26.95 12.04
CA SER A 143 -15.19 -26.43 12.55
C SER A 143 -15.66 -25.15 11.85
N ARG A 144 -14.91 -24.62 10.88
CA ARG A 144 -15.33 -23.45 10.11
C ARG A 144 -16.46 -23.80 9.14
N PRO A 145 -17.59 -23.07 9.18
CA PRO A 145 -18.58 -23.15 8.13
C PRO A 145 -17.96 -22.69 6.79
N PRO A 146 -18.44 -23.20 5.65
CA PRO A 146 -18.01 -22.70 4.34
C PRO A 146 -18.27 -21.19 4.22
N SER A 147 -17.43 -20.49 3.45
CA SER A 147 -17.53 -19.03 3.25
C SER A 147 -18.89 -18.60 2.70
N ILE A 148 -19.49 -19.44 1.87
CA ILE A 148 -20.85 -19.25 1.37
C ILE A 148 -21.68 -20.51 1.64
N PRO A 149 -22.98 -20.36 1.97
CA PRO A 149 -23.85 -21.52 2.13
C PRO A 149 -23.87 -22.37 0.86
N PRO A 150 -23.57 -23.68 0.92
CA PRO A 150 -23.40 -24.51 -0.28
C PRO A 150 -24.60 -24.52 -1.21
N GLN A 151 -25.80 -24.36 -0.66
CA GLN A 151 -27.07 -24.31 -1.41
C GLN A 151 -27.24 -23.04 -2.27
N PHE A 152 -26.52 -21.96 -1.94
CA PHE A 152 -26.59 -20.67 -2.65
C PHE A 152 -25.29 -20.33 -3.38
N ALA A 153 -24.25 -21.17 -3.25
CA ALA A 153 -22.91 -20.89 -3.77
C ALA A 153 -22.90 -20.65 -5.28
N GLU A 154 -23.50 -21.56 -6.06
CA GLU A 154 -23.55 -21.43 -7.53
C GLU A 154 -24.29 -20.16 -7.97
N GLU A 155 -25.40 -19.83 -7.32
CA GLU A 155 -26.19 -18.64 -7.66
C GLU A 155 -25.48 -17.35 -7.26
N LEU A 156 -24.86 -17.29 -6.08
CA LEU A 156 -24.08 -16.13 -5.61
C LEU A 156 -22.90 -15.83 -6.54
N LEU A 157 -22.11 -16.85 -6.89
CA LEU A 157 -20.97 -16.70 -7.79
C LEU A 157 -21.43 -16.21 -9.18
N ALA A 158 -22.50 -16.79 -9.72
CA ALA A 158 -23.07 -16.31 -10.99
C ALA A 158 -23.56 -14.86 -10.92
N LYS A 159 -24.05 -14.38 -9.76
CA LYS A 159 -24.41 -12.96 -9.58
C LYS A 159 -23.20 -12.06 -9.48
N ALA A 160 -22.13 -12.49 -8.80
CA ALA A 160 -20.87 -11.76 -8.78
C ALA A 160 -20.32 -11.61 -10.21
N ASP A 161 -20.26 -12.69 -11.00
CA ASP A 161 -19.79 -12.63 -12.39
C ASP A 161 -20.56 -11.59 -13.23
N VAL A 162 -21.90 -11.58 -13.10
CA VAL A 162 -22.74 -10.60 -13.80
C VAL A 162 -22.44 -9.16 -13.37
N ILE A 163 -22.15 -8.94 -12.10
CA ILE A 163 -21.80 -7.62 -11.58
C ILE A 163 -20.41 -7.20 -12.07
N TRP A 164 -19.46 -8.13 -12.12
CA TRP A 164 -18.16 -7.92 -12.73
C TRP A 164 -18.27 -7.48 -14.19
N GLU A 165 -19.08 -8.19 -14.98
CA GLU A 165 -19.37 -7.81 -16.38
C GLU A 165 -20.08 -6.46 -16.50
N ASP A 166 -20.98 -6.14 -15.58
CA ASP A 166 -21.63 -4.83 -15.53
C ASP A 166 -20.63 -3.71 -15.18
N ALA A 167 -19.53 -4.01 -14.49
CA ALA A 167 -18.50 -3.05 -14.11
C ALA A 167 -19.05 -1.72 -13.54
N PRO A 168 -19.82 -1.74 -12.44
CA PRO A 168 -20.45 -0.54 -11.88
C PRO A 168 -19.43 0.55 -11.52
N TRP A 169 -18.21 0.18 -11.11
CA TRP A 169 -17.09 1.09 -10.84
C TRP A 169 -16.67 1.96 -12.03
N SER A 170 -17.00 1.55 -13.26
CA SER A 170 -16.76 2.37 -14.46
C SER A 170 -17.74 3.55 -14.61
N VAL A 171 -18.82 3.58 -13.82
CA VAL A 171 -19.92 4.55 -13.98
C VAL A 171 -20.40 5.17 -12.66
N LEU A 172 -20.10 4.54 -11.53
CA LEU A 172 -20.50 4.99 -10.19
C LEU A 172 -19.24 5.16 -9.33
N PRO A 173 -18.81 6.41 -9.10
CA PRO A 173 -17.92 6.73 -7.99
C PRO A 173 -18.57 6.35 -6.64
N ASP A 174 -17.74 6.14 -5.62
CA ASP A 174 -18.13 5.71 -4.28
C ASP A 174 -19.20 6.59 -3.58
N HIS A 175 -19.17 7.91 -3.82
CA HIS A 175 -20.14 8.87 -3.28
C HIS A 175 -21.50 8.80 -3.96
N LYS A 176 -21.63 8.18 -5.15
CA LYS A 176 -22.92 8.08 -5.87
C LYS A 176 -23.75 6.89 -5.35
N ILE A 177 -24.43 7.11 -4.23
CA ILE A 177 -25.15 6.06 -3.48
C ILE A 177 -26.45 5.60 -4.16
N ILE A 178 -26.64 4.28 -4.18
CA ILE A 178 -27.88 3.62 -4.63
C ILE A 178 -28.60 2.99 -3.43
N GLU A 179 -29.83 3.42 -3.17
CA GLU A 179 -30.73 2.78 -2.20
C GLU A 179 -31.43 1.57 -2.85
N ILE A 180 -31.42 0.44 -2.15
CA ILE A 180 -32.09 -0.80 -2.56
C ILE A 180 -33.01 -1.25 -1.41
N GLU A 181 -34.31 -1.04 -1.60
CA GLU A 181 -35.36 -1.40 -0.62
C GLU A 181 -35.88 -2.81 -0.92
N LEU A 182 -35.66 -3.73 0.04
CA LEU A 182 -36.00 -5.17 -0.04
C LEU A 182 -37.20 -5.51 0.86
N ASN A 183 -37.22 -4.98 2.09
CA ASN A 183 -38.17 -5.29 3.16
C ASN A 183 -38.29 -6.80 3.48
N ARG A 184 -37.15 -7.51 3.53
CA ARG A 184 -37.03 -8.96 3.78
C ARG A 184 -35.70 -9.28 4.47
N TRP A 185 -35.61 -10.45 5.12
CA TRP A 185 -34.38 -10.94 5.78
C TRP A 185 -33.78 -9.95 6.78
N ASP A 186 -34.67 -9.31 7.56
CA ASP A 186 -34.34 -8.22 8.49
C ASP A 186 -33.62 -7.01 7.86
N LEU A 187 -33.63 -6.93 6.52
CA LEU A 187 -33.15 -5.80 5.74
C LEU A 187 -34.36 -5.04 5.17
N GLY A 188 -34.59 -3.84 5.70
CA GLY A 188 -35.51 -2.87 5.10
C GLY A 188 -34.94 -2.34 3.79
N CYS A 189 -33.90 -1.52 3.92
CA CYS A 189 -33.10 -0.99 2.81
C CYS A 189 -31.62 -1.30 3.03
N VAL A 190 -30.88 -1.39 1.92
CA VAL A 190 -29.42 -1.29 1.91
C VAL A 190 -28.98 -0.15 1.01
N TYR A 191 -27.84 0.44 1.31
CA TYR A 191 -27.25 1.56 0.57
C TYR A 191 -25.96 1.08 -0.07
N ALA A 192 -25.99 0.92 -1.39
CA ALA A 192 -24.85 0.45 -2.17
C ALA A 192 -23.89 1.61 -2.47
N SER A 193 -22.65 1.46 -2.02
CA SER A 193 -21.47 2.22 -2.46
C SER A 193 -20.57 1.30 -3.29
N VAL A 194 -20.00 1.82 -4.37
CA VAL A 194 -19.23 1.06 -5.35
C VAL A 194 -17.77 1.47 -5.26
N MET A 195 -16.88 0.50 -5.07
CA MET A 195 -15.42 0.68 -4.97
C MET A 195 -14.73 0.29 -6.29
N GLY A 196 -13.60 0.94 -6.59
CA GLY A 196 -12.72 0.56 -7.70
C GLY A 196 -12.65 1.51 -8.88
N MET A 197 -13.09 2.77 -8.75
CA MET A 197 -12.95 3.76 -9.82
C MET A 197 -11.47 4.09 -10.15
N LEU A 198 -10.55 3.89 -9.20
CA LEU A 198 -9.10 4.06 -9.36
C LEU A 198 -8.33 2.78 -9.73
N GLY A 199 -9.02 1.63 -9.80
CA GLY A 199 -8.51 0.39 -10.36
C GLY A 199 -7.58 -0.46 -9.47
N MET A 200 -7.48 -0.16 -8.17
CA MET A 200 -6.70 -0.95 -7.20
C MET A 200 -7.52 -2.11 -6.62
N GLU A 201 -8.71 -1.85 -6.08
CA GLU A 201 -9.62 -2.87 -5.56
C GLU A 201 -11.03 -2.67 -6.11
N TYR A 202 -11.72 -3.74 -6.50
CA TYR A 202 -13.09 -3.65 -7.00
C TYR A 202 -14.07 -4.27 -6.00
N GLY A 203 -15.19 -3.59 -5.76
CA GLY A 203 -16.18 -4.13 -4.85
C GLY A 203 -17.44 -3.30 -4.68
N ILE A 204 -18.36 -3.83 -3.87
CA ILE A 204 -19.62 -3.19 -3.50
C ILE A 204 -19.80 -3.34 -2.00
N LEU A 205 -19.99 -2.21 -1.33
CA LEU A 205 -20.39 -2.14 0.08
C LEU A 205 -21.89 -1.84 0.16
N LEU A 206 -22.62 -2.68 0.90
CA LEU A 206 -24.06 -2.61 1.09
C LEU A 206 -24.35 -2.24 2.55
N TYR A 207 -24.36 -0.94 2.84
CA TYR A 207 -24.60 -0.43 4.19
C TYR A 207 -26.05 -0.67 4.62
N ARG A 208 -26.25 -1.10 5.86
CA ARG A 208 -27.60 -1.30 6.43
C ARG A 208 -28.29 0.01 6.79
N SER A 209 -27.53 1.10 6.95
CA SER A 209 -28.08 2.43 7.23
C SER A 209 -27.24 3.55 6.61
N LEU A 210 -27.89 4.67 6.27
CA LEU A 210 -27.18 5.90 5.86
C LEU A 210 -26.31 6.47 6.98
N ASP A 211 -26.70 6.27 8.24
CA ASP A 211 -25.92 6.74 9.37
C ASP A 211 -24.59 6.00 9.46
N SER A 212 -24.56 4.69 9.17
CA SER A 212 -23.34 3.89 9.11
C SER A 212 -22.40 4.40 8.02
N LEU A 213 -22.94 4.67 6.82
CA LEU A 213 -22.20 5.25 5.70
C LEU A 213 -21.62 6.63 6.05
N ARG A 214 -22.45 7.54 6.58
CA ARG A 214 -22.03 8.91 6.97
C ARG A 214 -20.99 8.91 8.07
N GLN A 215 -21.17 8.09 9.10
CA GLN A 215 -20.23 8.01 10.23
C GLN A 215 -18.87 7.52 9.77
N PHE A 216 -18.83 6.54 8.88
CA PHE A 216 -17.58 6.05 8.33
C PHE A 216 -16.87 7.13 7.52
N ARG A 217 -17.56 7.78 6.59
CA ARG A 217 -17.04 8.94 5.84
C ARG A 217 -16.50 10.04 6.75
N GLN A 218 -17.27 10.45 7.77
CA GLN A 218 -16.82 11.46 8.73
C GLN A 218 -15.56 11.04 9.50
N ARG A 219 -15.46 9.77 9.89
CA ARG A 219 -14.32 9.27 10.67
C ARG A 219 -13.05 9.13 9.86
N VAL A 220 -13.18 8.70 8.60
CA VAL A 220 -12.08 8.62 7.63
C VAL A 220 -11.50 10.00 7.41
N LEU A 221 -12.35 10.98 7.12
CA LEU A 221 -11.96 12.37 6.89
C LEU A 221 -11.25 12.92 8.15
N SER A 222 -11.88 12.80 9.33
CA SER A 222 -11.36 13.39 10.57
C SER A 222 -10.06 12.83 11.16
N ASN A 223 -9.44 11.77 10.61
CA ASN A 223 -8.34 11.05 11.29
C ASN A 223 -7.05 10.88 10.46
N ASP A 224 -5.93 11.30 11.04
CA ASP A 224 -4.57 11.14 10.50
C ASP A 224 -3.79 9.91 11.01
N SER A 225 -4.41 8.95 11.74
CA SER A 225 -3.68 7.81 12.34
C SER A 225 -4.26 6.44 11.99
N MET A 226 -3.39 5.48 11.63
CA MET A 226 -3.71 4.11 11.22
C MET A 226 -4.60 3.35 12.22
N GLU A 227 -4.29 3.38 13.53
CA GLU A 227 -5.10 2.71 14.56
C GLU A 227 -6.57 3.18 14.56
N ARG A 228 -6.81 4.46 14.28
CA ARG A 228 -8.18 5.02 14.23
C ARG A 228 -8.89 4.77 12.91
N MET A 229 -8.14 4.50 11.84
CA MET A 229 -8.69 4.10 10.56
C MET A 229 -9.20 2.65 10.62
N GLU A 230 -8.44 1.76 11.24
CA GLU A 230 -8.88 0.39 11.55
C GLU A 230 -10.12 0.40 12.45
N GLU A 231 -10.15 1.24 13.49
CA GLU A 231 -11.34 1.43 14.33
C GLU A 231 -12.54 1.97 13.53
N ALA A 232 -12.32 2.88 12.58
CA ALA A 232 -13.37 3.41 11.72
C ALA A 232 -13.92 2.35 10.75
N PHE A 233 -13.03 1.52 10.18
CA PHE A 233 -13.39 0.40 9.33
C PHE A 233 -14.21 -0.64 10.11
N LEU A 234 -13.72 -1.10 11.28
CA LEU A 234 -14.43 -2.08 12.10
C LEU A 234 -15.76 -1.58 12.67
N ALA A 235 -15.98 -0.26 12.71
CA ALA A 235 -17.23 0.34 13.15
C ALA A 235 -18.31 0.41 12.06
N GLN A 236 -18.03 -0.07 10.85
CA GLN A 236 -19.02 -0.13 9.78
C GLN A 236 -20.08 -1.21 10.04
N ASP A 237 -21.26 -1.01 9.45
CA ASP A 237 -22.36 -1.97 9.46
C ASP A 237 -22.84 -2.19 8.02
N CYS A 238 -22.19 -3.12 7.33
CA CYS A 238 -22.41 -3.38 5.92
C CYS A 238 -22.21 -4.86 5.55
N LEU A 239 -22.81 -5.26 4.44
CA LEU A 239 -22.45 -6.48 3.72
C LEU A 239 -21.49 -6.08 2.59
N PHE A 240 -20.49 -6.90 2.28
CA PHE A 240 -19.52 -6.58 1.23
C PHE A 240 -19.32 -7.71 0.21
N LEU A 241 -19.08 -7.29 -1.04
CA LEU A 241 -18.57 -8.11 -2.13
C LEU A 241 -17.31 -7.44 -2.65
N THR A 242 -16.17 -8.09 -2.53
CA THR A 242 -14.88 -7.64 -3.09
C THR A 242 -14.39 -8.65 -4.12
N TYR A 243 -13.54 -8.21 -5.05
CA TYR A 243 -12.87 -9.09 -6.00
C TYR A 243 -11.37 -9.06 -5.72
N GLU A 244 -10.82 -10.21 -5.37
CA GLU A 244 -9.41 -10.40 -5.10
C GLU A 244 -8.79 -11.13 -6.30
N THR A 245 -7.58 -10.75 -6.72
CA THR A 245 -6.82 -11.53 -7.72
C THR A 245 -6.07 -12.65 -7.00
N GLU A 246 -6.05 -13.86 -7.57
CA GLU A 246 -5.24 -14.97 -7.02
C GLU A 246 -3.73 -14.65 -7.00
N ASP A 247 -3.26 -13.65 -7.76
CA ASP A 247 -1.85 -13.43 -8.10
C ASP A 247 -1.33 -12.01 -7.77
N GLU A 248 -1.53 -11.47 -6.56
CA GLU A 248 -0.65 -10.35 -6.13
C GLU A 248 0.73 -10.83 -5.63
N ASP A 249 0.88 -12.13 -5.33
CA ASP A 249 2.11 -12.68 -4.73
C ASP A 249 3.01 -13.50 -5.69
N ASP A 250 2.61 -13.72 -6.96
CA ASP A 250 3.34 -14.59 -7.91
C ASP A 250 4.13 -13.83 -9.02
N PHE A 251 4.20 -12.49 -8.97
CA PHE A 251 4.90 -11.68 -10.00
C PHE A 251 6.30 -11.19 -9.60
N GLU A 252 6.98 -11.86 -8.68
CA GLU A 252 8.44 -11.70 -8.53
C GLU A 252 9.15 -12.98 -8.99
N ASP A 253 9.84 -12.84 -10.12
CA ASP A 253 10.78 -13.79 -10.72
C ASP A 253 10.20 -14.92 -11.58
N GLU A 254 9.93 -14.66 -12.87
CA GLU A 254 10.42 -15.55 -13.93
C GLU A 254 10.49 -14.83 -15.30
N ASP A 255 11.72 -14.53 -15.72
CA ASP A 255 12.10 -14.20 -17.11
C ASP A 255 11.82 -15.41 -18.03
N ASP A 256 10.57 -15.65 -18.42
CA ASP A 256 10.14 -16.29 -19.68
C ASP A 256 8.64 -16.61 -19.62
N LEU A 257 7.75 -15.74 -20.13
CA LEU A 257 6.40 -16.19 -20.49
C LEU A 257 5.88 -15.57 -21.80
N ASP A 258 5.42 -16.49 -22.65
CA ASP A 258 4.71 -16.28 -23.90
C ASP A 258 3.57 -15.25 -23.75
N LEU A 259 3.48 -14.35 -24.74
CA LEU A 259 2.47 -13.29 -24.88
C LEU A 259 1.06 -13.81 -25.23
N ASP A 260 0.62 -14.93 -24.66
CA ASP A 260 -0.76 -15.41 -24.79
C ASP A 260 -1.47 -15.32 -23.42
N ARG A 261 -2.01 -14.13 -23.15
CA ARG A 261 -3.15 -13.82 -22.27
C ARG A 261 -3.45 -14.83 -21.13
N PHE A 262 -2.85 -14.62 -19.97
CA PHE A 262 -3.51 -14.98 -18.71
C PHE A 262 -4.26 -13.73 -18.24
N GLU A 263 -5.60 -13.77 -18.30
CA GLU A 263 -6.43 -12.82 -17.56
C GLU A 263 -6.43 -13.30 -16.09
N PRO A 264 -6.07 -12.45 -15.11
CA PRO A 264 -6.01 -12.87 -13.72
C PRO A 264 -7.37 -13.40 -13.28
N ILE A 265 -7.37 -14.54 -12.58
CA ILE A 265 -8.59 -15.14 -12.05
C ILE A 265 -9.00 -14.30 -10.83
N LEU A 266 -10.03 -13.47 -11.00
CA LEU A 266 -10.61 -12.70 -9.92
C LEU A 266 -11.60 -13.58 -9.15
N GLN A 267 -11.35 -13.76 -7.86
CA GLN A 267 -12.25 -14.47 -6.95
C GLN A 267 -13.14 -13.49 -6.19
N PRO A 268 -14.47 -13.64 -6.25
CA PRO A 268 -15.38 -12.85 -5.43
C PRO A 268 -15.37 -13.31 -3.98
N VAL A 269 -15.10 -12.38 -3.07
CA VAL A 269 -15.16 -12.58 -1.62
C VAL A 269 -16.40 -11.90 -1.06
N PHE A 270 -17.19 -12.67 -0.32
CA PHE A 270 -18.41 -12.19 0.33
C PHE A 270 -18.24 -12.15 1.83
N GLY A 271 -18.83 -11.13 2.46
CA GLY A 271 -18.85 -11.09 3.90
C GLY A 271 -19.78 -10.06 4.51
N ASN A 272 -19.67 -9.99 5.83
CA ASN A 272 -20.42 -9.09 6.68
C ASN A 272 -19.44 -8.39 7.62
N LEU A 273 -19.62 -7.07 7.76
CA LEU A 273 -18.92 -6.24 8.71
C LEU A 273 -19.95 -5.66 9.67
N HIS A 274 -19.80 -5.94 10.96
CA HIS A 274 -20.71 -5.44 11.98
C HIS A 274 -19.93 -4.93 13.20
N PRO A 275 -20.31 -3.80 13.81
CA PRO A 275 -19.47 -3.13 14.83
C PRO A 275 -19.20 -3.96 16.08
N LEU A 276 -20.06 -4.94 16.38
CA LEU A 276 -19.93 -5.83 17.53
C LEU A 276 -19.38 -7.22 17.18
N GLU A 277 -19.40 -7.59 15.90
CA GLU A 277 -18.96 -8.93 15.44
C GLU A 277 -17.62 -8.87 14.70
N GLY A 278 -17.17 -7.69 14.27
CA GLY A 278 -16.02 -7.51 13.41
C GLY A 278 -16.30 -7.94 11.97
N ILE A 279 -15.24 -8.25 11.23
CA ILE A 279 -15.32 -8.75 9.86
C ILE A 279 -15.57 -10.26 9.85
N ARG A 280 -16.56 -10.69 9.07
CA ARG A 280 -16.87 -12.09 8.79
C ARG A 280 -16.83 -12.32 7.29
N SER A 281 -15.79 -13.00 6.80
CA SER A 281 -15.67 -13.43 5.39
C SER A 281 -16.49 -14.70 5.10
N PHE A 282 -17.69 -14.78 5.68
CA PHE A 282 -18.67 -15.80 5.36
C PHE A 282 -20.11 -15.32 5.58
N LEU A 283 -21.05 -15.92 4.84
CA LEU A 283 -22.47 -15.58 4.89
C LEU A 283 -23.32 -16.70 5.51
N TYR A 284 -24.38 -16.30 6.21
CA TYR A 284 -25.50 -17.18 6.55
C TYR A 284 -26.56 -17.19 5.43
N ASP A 285 -27.49 -18.16 5.49
CA ASP A 285 -28.54 -18.37 4.48
C ASP A 285 -29.33 -17.09 4.15
N GLU A 286 -29.76 -16.33 5.15
CA GLU A 286 -30.53 -15.10 4.95
C GLU A 286 -29.69 -13.98 4.31
N GLU A 287 -28.42 -13.84 4.71
CA GLU A 287 -27.48 -12.88 4.14
C GLU A 287 -27.19 -13.23 2.66
N ALA A 288 -27.01 -14.52 2.36
CA ALA A 288 -26.82 -15.02 0.99
C ALA A 288 -28.05 -14.74 0.10
N MET A 289 -29.27 -15.01 0.59
CA MET A 289 -30.50 -14.71 -0.14
C MET A 289 -30.69 -13.21 -0.40
N ALA A 290 -30.36 -12.38 0.59
CA ALA A 290 -30.35 -10.94 0.44
C ALA A 290 -29.35 -10.49 -0.63
N PHE A 291 -28.11 -10.99 -0.59
CA PHE A 291 -27.09 -10.70 -1.61
C PHE A 291 -27.56 -11.03 -3.02
N ILE A 292 -28.04 -12.25 -3.25
CA ILE A 292 -28.51 -12.68 -4.58
C ILE A 292 -29.56 -11.70 -5.11
N THR A 293 -30.50 -11.31 -4.25
CA THR A 293 -31.57 -10.39 -4.62
C THR A 293 -31.06 -8.98 -4.89
N VAL A 294 -30.18 -8.46 -4.03
CA VAL A 294 -29.59 -7.13 -4.15
C VAL A 294 -28.78 -7.02 -5.44
N LEU A 295 -27.90 -7.98 -5.70
CA LEU A 295 -27.07 -7.99 -6.91
C LEU A 295 -27.93 -8.10 -8.17
N GLU A 296 -28.99 -8.92 -8.18
CA GLU A 296 -29.94 -8.97 -9.30
C GLU A 296 -30.69 -7.64 -9.50
N ALA A 297 -31.08 -6.96 -8.42
CA ALA A 297 -31.74 -5.67 -8.49
C ALA A 297 -30.81 -4.60 -9.06
N LEU A 298 -29.57 -4.58 -8.58
CA LEU A 298 -28.53 -3.67 -9.01
C LEU A 298 -28.19 -3.90 -10.49
N HIS A 299 -27.96 -5.14 -10.91
CA HIS A 299 -27.74 -5.50 -12.31
C HIS A 299 -28.83 -4.94 -13.23
N ARG A 300 -30.11 -5.21 -12.91
CA ARG A 300 -31.23 -4.70 -13.70
C ARG A 300 -31.30 -3.18 -13.73
N PHE A 301 -31.00 -2.53 -12.61
CA PHE A 301 -30.99 -1.08 -12.50
C PHE A 301 -29.88 -0.45 -13.36
N LEU A 302 -28.66 -0.96 -13.24
CA LEU A 302 -27.50 -0.55 -14.03
C LEU A 302 -27.79 -0.72 -15.51
N LYS A 303 -28.25 -1.89 -15.94
CA LYS A 303 -28.60 -2.16 -17.33
C LYS A 303 -29.66 -1.21 -17.89
N GLN A 304 -30.66 -0.84 -17.07
CA GLN A 304 -31.73 0.07 -17.47
C GLN A 304 -31.27 1.53 -17.56
N HIS A 305 -30.41 1.97 -16.64
CA HIS A 305 -30.07 3.39 -16.47
C HIS A 305 -28.60 3.74 -16.75
N ARG A 306 -27.76 2.80 -17.22
CA ARG A 306 -26.31 3.00 -17.42
C ARG A 306 -25.95 4.33 -18.09
N ARG A 307 -26.61 4.65 -19.20
CA ARG A 307 -26.36 5.89 -19.96
C ARG A 307 -26.63 7.17 -19.16
N LYS A 308 -27.57 7.14 -18.21
CA LYS A 308 -27.86 8.28 -17.34
C LYS A 308 -26.88 8.36 -16.17
N LEU A 309 -26.40 7.22 -15.68
CA LEU A 309 -25.41 7.14 -14.61
C LEU A 309 -24.00 7.56 -15.08
N MET A 310 -23.70 7.34 -16.37
CA MET A 310 -22.46 7.79 -17.01
C MET A 310 -22.34 9.32 -17.19
N ASN A 311 -23.44 10.05 -17.08
CA ASN A 311 -23.38 11.51 -17.19
C ASN A 311 -22.77 12.10 -15.90
N GLU A 312 -22.19 13.30 -16.00
CA GLU A 312 -21.69 14.04 -14.83
C GLU A 312 -22.79 14.21 -13.78
N ASP A 313 -23.99 14.61 -14.23
CA ASP A 313 -25.19 14.70 -13.40
C ASP A 313 -25.58 13.33 -12.79
N PHE A 314 -25.83 13.27 -11.48
CA PHE A 314 -26.40 12.12 -10.81
C PHE A 314 -27.92 12.35 -10.56
N PRO A 315 -28.81 12.02 -11.52
CA PRO A 315 -30.23 12.35 -11.40
C PRO A 315 -30.96 11.44 -10.40
N ALA A 316 -32.07 11.95 -9.84
CA ALA A 316 -33.01 11.15 -9.06
C ALA A 316 -33.75 10.15 -9.97
N LEU A 317 -33.37 8.87 -9.88
CA LEU A 317 -33.92 7.75 -10.63
C LEU A 317 -34.58 6.80 -9.65
N SER A 318 -35.71 6.21 -10.04
CA SER A 318 -36.35 5.15 -9.28
C SER A 318 -36.91 4.08 -10.21
N SER A 319 -36.73 2.82 -9.86
CA SER A 319 -37.29 1.68 -10.58
C SER A 319 -37.68 0.59 -9.60
N LYS A 320 -38.72 -0.16 -9.96
CA LYS A 320 -39.21 -1.30 -9.17
C LYS A 320 -39.11 -2.56 -9.99
N PHE A 321 -38.48 -3.58 -9.42
CA PHE A 321 -38.26 -4.87 -10.05
C PHE A 321 -38.98 -5.96 -9.27
N LYS A 322 -39.55 -6.92 -9.99
CA LYS A 322 -40.01 -8.18 -9.42
C LYS A 322 -38.88 -9.20 -9.58
N ILE A 323 -38.33 -9.64 -8.46
CA ILE A 323 -37.18 -10.53 -8.41
C ILE A 323 -37.61 -11.84 -7.75
N PRO A 324 -37.40 -13.00 -8.40
CA PRO A 324 -37.58 -14.28 -7.73
C PRO A 324 -36.49 -14.41 -6.65
N ALA A 325 -36.90 -14.52 -5.40
CA ALA A 325 -36.00 -14.79 -4.30
C ALA A 325 -35.65 -16.29 -4.29
N PRO A 326 -34.48 -16.67 -3.73
CA PRO A 326 -34.05 -18.07 -3.68
C PRO A 326 -34.99 -18.99 -2.85
N ASP A 327 -35.80 -18.41 -1.97
CA ASP A 327 -36.85 -19.12 -1.21
C ASP A 327 -38.10 -19.47 -2.05
N GLY A 328 -38.14 -19.04 -3.31
CA GLY A 328 -39.22 -19.31 -4.27
C GLY A 328 -40.32 -18.25 -4.32
N GLU A 329 -40.30 -17.24 -3.44
CA GLU A 329 -41.25 -16.12 -3.51
C GLU A 329 -40.76 -15.04 -4.48
N THR A 330 -41.66 -14.37 -5.18
CA THR A 330 -41.29 -13.18 -5.95
C THR A 330 -41.44 -11.93 -5.08
N ILE A 331 -40.34 -11.21 -4.88
CA ILE A 331 -40.31 -9.99 -4.07
C ILE A 331 -40.23 -8.75 -4.96
N SER A 332 -40.78 -7.64 -4.47
CA SER A 332 -40.78 -6.35 -5.16
C SER A 332 -39.67 -5.48 -4.57
N VAL A 333 -38.56 -5.36 -5.28
CA VAL A 333 -37.41 -4.55 -4.87
C VAL A 333 -37.50 -3.17 -5.54
N LYS A 334 -37.33 -2.10 -4.76
CA LYS A 334 -37.26 -0.74 -5.29
C LYS A 334 -35.80 -0.28 -5.23
N VAL A 335 -35.29 0.22 -6.35
CA VAL A 335 -33.94 0.77 -6.46
C VAL A 335 -34.06 2.26 -6.77
N THR A 336 -33.35 3.09 -6.02
CA THR A 336 -33.38 4.55 -6.12
C THR A 336 -31.97 5.12 -6.05
N THR A 337 -31.64 6.11 -6.88
CA THR A 337 -30.43 6.92 -6.66
C THR A 337 -30.71 7.99 -5.60
N LEU A 338 -29.68 8.37 -4.83
CA LEU A 338 -29.80 9.40 -3.79
C LEU A 338 -28.90 10.62 -4.09
N PRO A 339 -29.33 11.54 -4.98
CA PRO A 339 -28.51 12.70 -5.37
C PRO A 339 -28.14 13.62 -4.21
N GLU A 340 -29.10 13.90 -3.32
CA GLU A 340 -28.88 14.77 -2.16
C GLU A 340 -27.83 14.20 -1.20
N VAL A 341 -27.83 12.88 -1.01
CA VAL A 341 -26.81 12.18 -0.20
C VAL A 341 -25.47 12.16 -0.93
N ALA A 342 -25.47 11.95 -2.25
CA ALA A 342 -24.23 11.98 -3.02
C ALA A 342 -23.56 13.35 -2.99
N GLU A 343 -24.34 14.44 -3.07
CA GLU A 343 -23.85 15.81 -2.95
C GLU A 343 -23.35 16.10 -1.52
N GLU A 344 -24.06 15.61 -0.49
CA GLU A 344 -23.60 15.68 0.91
C GLU A 344 -22.24 14.99 1.10
N LEU A 345 -22.09 13.75 0.62
CA LEU A 345 -20.86 12.98 0.77
C LEU A 345 -19.70 13.55 -0.04
N TYR A 346 -19.99 14.08 -1.23
CA TYR A 346 -19.01 14.77 -2.06
C TYR A 346 -18.54 16.07 -1.38
N GLY A 347 -19.46 16.86 -0.83
CA GLY A 347 -19.16 18.09 -0.10
C GLY A 347 -18.36 17.85 1.19
N MET A 348 -18.53 16.71 1.85
CA MET A 348 -17.72 16.34 3.02
C MET A 348 -16.24 16.15 2.68
N VAL A 349 -15.92 15.74 1.44
CA VAL A 349 -14.54 15.70 0.93
C VAL A 349 -14.08 17.12 0.59
N GLU A 350 -14.95 17.94 -0.01
CA GLU A 350 -14.62 19.33 -0.35
C GLU A 350 -14.37 20.23 0.88
N ASP A 351 -15.02 19.99 2.02
CA ASP A 351 -14.78 20.74 3.27
C ASP A 351 -13.39 20.45 3.88
N GLU A 352 -12.77 19.30 3.58
CA GLU A 352 -11.33 19.06 3.83
C GLU A 352 -10.46 19.58 2.70
N ASP A 353 -10.96 19.58 1.46
CA ASP A 353 -10.31 20.28 0.36
C ASP A 353 -10.33 21.81 0.55
N GLU A 354 -11.10 22.45 1.42
CA GLU A 354 -10.85 23.88 1.73
C GLU A 354 -9.51 24.07 2.48
N ASP A 355 -9.04 23.07 3.25
CA ASP A 355 -7.71 23.06 3.88
C ASP A 355 -6.63 22.41 2.97
N LEU A 356 -6.99 21.46 2.07
CA LEU A 356 -6.07 20.84 1.10
C LEU A 356 -5.98 21.54 -0.27
N SER A 357 -6.97 22.34 -0.69
CA SER A 357 -6.91 23.18 -1.91
C SER A 357 -5.96 24.37 -1.77
N ALA A 358 -5.51 24.64 -0.54
CA ALA A 358 -4.37 25.49 -0.26
C ALA A 358 -3.03 24.77 -0.42
N MET A 359 -3.00 23.43 -0.46
CA MET A 359 -1.79 22.64 -0.69
C MET A 359 -1.56 22.48 -2.20
N PRO A 360 -0.37 22.88 -2.71
CA PRO A 360 -0.09 22.77 -4.13
C PRO A 360 -0.03 21.29 -4.55
N ILE A 361 -0.81 20.94 -5.58
CA ILE A 361 -0.75 19.62 -6.22
C ILE A 361 0.65 19.43 -6.84
N ILE A 362 1.34 18.36 -6.46
CA ILE A 362 2.62 17.96 -7.05
C ILE A 362 2.33 17.01 -8.22
N ARG A 363 2.81 17.36 -9.42
CA ARG A 363 2.66 16.54 -10.62
C ARG A 363 3.95 15.77 -10.93
N ASP A 364 3.84 14.54 -11.41
CA ASP A 364 4.99 13.71 -11.85
C ASP A 364 5.00 13.49 -13.38
N ASP A 365 4.63 14.51 -14.14
CA ASP A 365 4.46 14.42 -15.60
C ASP A 365 5.55 15.13 -16.41
N LEU A 366 6.22 16.12 -15.81
CA LEU A 366 7.17 16.98 -16.50
C LEU A 366 8.47 16.25 -16.83
N VAL A 367 8.97 15.40 -15.92
CA VAL A 367 10.23 14.67 -16.11
C VAL A 367 9.97 13.33 -16.80
N PRO A 368 10.49 13.12 -18.01
CA PRO A 368 10.21 11.88 -18.74
C PRO A 368 10.78 10.67 -18.01
N GLU A 369 10.01 9.58 -18.00
CA GLU A 369 10.48 8.29 -17.50
C GLU A 369 11.82 7.87 -18.13
N ASN A 370 12.65 7.20 -17.33
CA ASN A 370 14.00 6.75 -17.66
C ASN A 370 15.02 7.87 -17.94
N SER A 371 14.77 9.10 -17.48
CA SER A 371 15.77 10.18 -17.56
C SER A 371 16.92 9.96 -16.57
N PHE A 372 18.13 10.39 -16.95
CA PHE A 372 19.25 10.41 -16.02
C PHE A 372 19.27 11.74 -15.26
N LEU A 373 19.29 11.65 -13.92
CA LEU A 373 19.24 12.78 -13.00
C LEU A 373 20.55 12.86 -12.21
N SER A 374 21.09 14.08 -12.07
CA SER A 374 22.25 14.28 -11.17
C SER A 374 22.37 15.71 -10.66
N LEU A 375 22.88 15.81 -9.43
CA LEU A 375 23.26 17.06 -8.77
C LEU A 375 24.71 17.42 -9.12
N GLY A 376 24.87 18.50 -9.87
CA GLY A 376 26.15 18.90 -10.46
C GLY A 376 26.60 20.32 -10.14
N VAL A 377 27.74 20.70 -10.71
CA VAL A 377 28.20 22.08 -10.79
C VAL A 377 28.75 22.31 -12.19
N VAL A 378 28.36 23.42 -12.82
CA VAL A 378 28.91 23.82 -14.11
C VAL A 378 29.83 25.03 -13.92
N PRO A 379 31.11 24.95 -14.34
CA PRO A 379 32.05 26.07 -14.30
C PRO A 379 31.50 27.34 -14.98
N TRP A 380 31.84 28.52 -14.44
CA TRP A 380 31.31 29.80 -14.90
C TRP A 380 31.59 30.10 -16.37
N ASP A 381 32.77 29.72 -16.86
CA ASP A 381 33.14 29.84 -18.28
C ASP A 381 32.21 29.02 -19.18
N MET A 382 31.82 27.82 -18.74
CA MET A 382 30.86 26.97 -19.45
C MET A 382 29.43 27.52 -19.36
N VAL A 383 29.04 28.14 -18.23
CA VAL A 383 27.75 28.85 -18.09
C VAL A 383 27.65 29.97 -19.12
N GLU A 384 28.68 30.82 -19.25
CA GLU A 384 28.67 31.91 -20.25
C GLU A 384 28.59 31.38 -21.69
N MET A 385 29.24 30.26 -21.99
CA MET A 385 29.10 29.62 -23.31
C MET A 385 27.68 29.11 -23.55
N MET A 386 27.04 28.52 -22.54
CA MET A 386 25.66 28.01 -22.66
C MET A 386 24.64 29.12 -22.86
N ARG A 387 24.77 30.26 -22.16
CA ARG A 387 23.90 31.44 -22.36
C ARG A 387 23.84 31.92 -23.82
N LEU A 388 24.89 31.65 -24.60
CA LEU A 388 24.98 32.02 -26.02
C LEU A 388 24.57 30.91 -26.99
N SER A 389 24.52 29.65 -26.54
CA SER A 389 24.45 28.48 -27.43
C SER A 389 23.24 27.57 -27.22
N VAL A 390 22.54 27.68 -26.10
CA VAL A 390 21.34 26.90 -25.79
C VAL A 390 20.15 27.81 -25.49
N GLN A 391 18.97 27.20 -25.38
CA GLN A 391 17.80 27.90 -24.86
C GLN A 391 18.08 28.34 -23.43
N HIS A 392 18.02 29.65 -23.18
CA HIS A 392 18.45 30.22 -21.91
C HIS A 392 17.33 31.03 -21.28
N PHE A 393 17.07 30.76 -20.02
CA PHE A 393 16.16 31.52 -19.18
C PHE A 393 16.90 31.92 -17.90
N GLN A 394 16.75 33.18 -17.50
CA GLN A 394 17.35 33.68 -16.27
C GLN A 394 16.34 34.55 -15.54
N LEU A 395 15.95 34.12 -14.34
CA LEU A 395 15.08 34.89 -13.46
C LEU A 395 15.87 36.01 -12.76
N GLU A 396 17.04 35.66 -12.23
CA GLU A 396 17.93 36.56 -11.52
C GLU A 396 19.39 36.18 -11.80
N ALA A 397 20.28 37.18 -11.92
CA ALA A 397 21.67 36.93 -12.22
C ALA A 397 22.40 36.33 -11.00
N PRO A 398 23.04 35.15 -11.11
CA PRO A 398 23.77 34.56 -10.01
C PRO A 398 25.01 35.39 -9.66
N THR A 399 25.38 35.39 -8.37
CA THR A 399 26.71 35.86 -7.99
C THR A 399 27.73 34.83 -8.44
N GLN A 400 28.66 35.22 -9.32
CA GLN A 400 29.76 34.36 -9.77
C GLN A 400 30.76 34.16 -8.62
N ALA A 401 30.53 33.12 -7.83
CA ALA A 401 31.35 32.74 -6.68
C ALA A 401 31.54 31.21 -6.64
N GLY A 402 32.64 30.77 -6.03
CA GLY A 402 32.97 29.34 -5.97
C GLY A 402 33.40 28.74 -7.31
N GLU A 403 33.19 27.44 -7.47
CA GLU A 403 33.68 26.64 -8.60
C GLU A 403 32.77 26.72 -9.85
N GLY A 404 31.54 27.23 -9.71
CA GLY A 404 30.55 27.28 -10.78
C GLY A 404 29.11 27.39 -10.27
N LEU A 405 28.15 27.36 -11.19
CA LEU A 405 26.72 27.34 -10.90
C LEU A 405 26.28 25.93 -10.47
N PRO A 406 25.65 25.74 -9.30
CA PRO A 406 25.03 24.47 -8.95
C PRO A 406 23.85 24.18 -9.89
N ILE A 407 23.80 22.97 -10.47
CA ILE A 407 22.75 22.56 -11.40
C ILE A 407 22.10 21.18 -11.12
N ILE A 408 20.81 21.05 -11.42
CA ILE A 408 20.17 19.76 -11.65
C ILE A 408 20.34 19.43 -13.13
N LEU A 409 20.99 18.31 -13.45
CA LEU A 409 21.10 17.82 -14.82
C LEU A 409 20.00 16.78 -15.06
N ILE A 410 19.14 17.04 -16.04
CA ILE A 410 18.19 16.06 -16.58
C ILE A 410 18.65 15.72 -18.00
N GLN A 411 19.05 14.46 -18.21
CA GLN A 411 19.47 13.97 -19.51
C GLN A 411 18.52 12.90 -20.02
N THR A 412 17.92 13.13 -21.20
CA THR A 412 16.92 12.24 -21.79
C THR A 412 17.07 12.12 -23.31
N SER A 413 16.11 11.51 -24.00
CA SER A 413 16.10 11.46 -25.46
C SER A 413 15.83 12.86 -26.04
N ARG A 414 16.33 13.16 -27.24
CA ARG A 414 16.16 14.49 -27.84
C ARG A 414 14.67 14.90 -28.01
N PRO A 415 13.75 14.02 -28.44
CA PRO A 415 12.32 14.37 -28.51
C PRO A 415 11.73 14.69 -27.13
N LYS A 416 12.00 13.86 -26.12
CA LYS A 416 11.54 14.04 -24.74
C LYS A 416 12.08 15.34 -24.12
N ALA A 417 13.35 15.64 -24.34
CA ALA A 417 13.97 16.89 -23.88
C ALA A 417 13.32 18.13 -24.52
N LYS A 418 12.96 18.06 -25.82
CA LYS A 418 12.29 19.17 -26.51
C LYS A 418 10.88 19.40 -25.96
N GLN A 419 10.15 18.32 -25.67
CA GLN A 419 8.82 18.40 -25.07
C GLN A 419 8.87 19.05 -23.68
N MET A 420 9.76 18.59 -22.78
CA MET A 420 9.95 19.20 -21.46
C MET A 420 10.26 20.71 -21.55
N ILE A 421 11.13 21.11 -22.48
CA ILE A 421 11.47 22.52 -22.71
C ILE A 421 10.23 23.33 -23.13
N GLU A 422 9.42 22.78 -24.06
CA GLU A 422 8.19 23.40 -24.54
C GLU A 422 7.13 23.53 -23.43
N GLU A 423 7.00 22.55 -22.55
CA GLU A 423 6.09 22.58 -21.40
C GLU A 423 6.50 23.62 -20.35
N ILE A 424 7.80 23.68 -20.01
CA ILE A 424 8.34 24.72 -19.11
C ILE A 424 8.11 26.12 -19.70
N GLU A 425 8.28 26.30 -21.01
CA GLU A 425 8.03 27.58 -21.68
C GLU A 425 6.56 27.95 -21.75
N ALA A 426 5.68 26.98 -21.97
CA ALA A 426 4.24 27.19 -21.93
C ALA A 426 3.78 27.68 -20.55
N ALA A 427 4.44 27.21 -19.48
CA ALA A 427 4.21 27.66 -18.11
C ALA A 427 4.88 29.01 -17.78
N GLY A 428 5.59 29.65 -18.73
CA GLY A 428 6.27 30.94 -18.55
C GLY A 428 7.71 30.85 -18.03
N GLY A 429 8.27 29.64 -17.93
CA GLY A 429 9.60 29.37 -17.37
C GLY A 429 9.55 28.78 -15.97
N LEU A 430 10.72 28.66 -15.34
CA LEU A 430 10.85 28.18 -13.96
C LEU A 430 10.92 29.35 -12.98
N ASN A 431 10.29 29.19 -11.83
CA ASN A 431 10.41 30.11 -10.69
C ASN A 431 11.52 29.66 -9.74
N GLY A 432 11.61 28.36 -9.45
CA GLY A 432 12.62 27.83 -8.55
C GLY A 432 12.72 26.31 -8.50
N ILE A 433 13.74 25.83 -7.79
CA ILE A 433 14.02 24.42 -7.53
C ILE A 433 14.07 24.21 -6.03
N CYS A 434 13.38 23.20 -5.52
CA CYS A 434 13.32 22.87 -4.11
C CYS A 434 13.61 21.40 -3.85
N PHE A 435 13.97 21.12 -2.61
CA PHE A 435 14.07 19.79 -2.04
C PHE A 435 13.23 19.83 -0.77
N ASN A 436 12.11 19.11 -0.77
CA ASN A 436 11.14 19.12 0.31
C ASN A 436 11.16 17.77 1.04
N PRO A 437 11.24 17.76 2.38
CA PRO A 437 11.20 16.51 3.11
C PRO A 437 9.84 15.83 2.94
N GLY A 438 9.88 14.51 2.83
CA GLY A 438 8.71 13.67 2.96
C GLY A 438 8.96 12.43 3.79
N SER A 439 7.88 11.79 4.19
CA SER A 439 7.91 10.62 5.06
C SER A 439 6.87 9.62 4.64
N ASP A 440 7.26 8.34 4.64
CA ASP A 440 6.35 7.22 4.50
C ASP A 440 5.96 6.74 5.91
N PRO A 441 4.70 7.00 6.35
CA PRO A 441 4.27 6.64 7.70
C PRO A 441 4.14 5.13 7.91
N PHE A 442 4.20 4.32 6.83
CA PHE A 442 4.05 2.86 6.90
C PHE A 442 5.38 2.14 7.15
N VAL A 443 6.49 2.71 6.70
CA VAL A 443 7.82 2.08 6.77
C VAL A 443 8.79 2.83 7.70
N ASP A 444 8.37 3.98 8.28
CA ASP A 444 9.24 4.93 9.00
C ASP A 444 10.42 5.42 8.14
N ASP A 445 10.24 5.40 6.82
CA ASP A 445 11.23 5.85 5.84
C ASP A 445 11.04 7.34 5.53
N ARG A 446 12.16 8.05 5.42
CA ARG A 446 12.18 9.47 5.05
C ARG A 446 12.85 9.66 3.71
N TYR A 447 12.28 10.55 2.92
CA TYR A 447 12.77 10.86 1.59
C TYR A 447 12.82 12.37 1.37
N ASP A 448 13.63 12.79 0.41
CA ASP A 448 13.81 14.16 -0.02
C ASP A 448 13.22 14.30 -1.43
N LEU A 449 12.12 15.03 -1.56
CA LEU A 449 11.41 15.25 -2.82
C LEU A 449 12.04 16.40 -3.59
N GLY A 450 12.61 16.10 -4.76
CA GLY A 450 13.09 17.11 -5.69
C GLY A 450 11.92 17.73 -6.47
N LEU A 451 11.68 19.03 -6.29
CA LEU A 451 10.59 19.77 -6.93
C LEU A 451 11.08 20.89 -7.84
N LEU A 452 10.47 21.01 -9.03
CA LEU A 452 10.56 22.16 -9.92
C LEU A 452 9.29 22.99 -9.80
N GLN A 453 9.42 24.27 -9.48
CA GLN A 453 8.29 25.20 -9.49
C GLN A 453 8.33 26.03 -10.77
N THR A 454 7.26 25.97 -11.56
CA THR A 454 7.06 26.79 -12.77
C THR A 454 6.51 28.19 -12.42
N GLN A 455 6.53 29.13 -13.36
CA GLN A 455 6.05 30.51 -13.14
C GLN A 455 4.53 30.59 -12.86
N ASN A 456 3.74 29.62 -13.31
CA ASN A 456 2.33 29.47 -12.96
C ASN A 456 2.09 28.86 -11.56
N GLN A 457 3.15 28.70 -10.74
CA GLN A 457 3.13 28.14 -9.38
C GLN A 457 2.82 26.64 -9.27
N GLU A 458 2.76 25.92 -10.39
CA GLU A 458 2.65 24.45 -10.36
C GLU A 458 3.97 23.83 -9.87
N LEU A 459 3.85 22.73 -9.12
CA LEU A 459 4.99 21.95 -8.63
C LEU A 459 5.10 20.66 -9.43
N HIS A 460 6.28 20.39 -9.96
CA HIS A 460 6.57 19.16 -10.67
C HIS A 460 7.67 18.39 -9.96
N LEU A 461 7.42 17.12 -9.67
CA LEU A 461 8.40 16.19 -9.15
C LEU A 461 9.46 15.92 -10.23
N PHE A 462 10.73 15.93 -9.82
CA PHE A 462 11.83 15.51 -10.68
C PHE A 462 12.61 14.32 -10.14
N GLY A 463 12.39 13.92 -8.89
CA GLY A 463 13.00 12.74 -8.30
C GLY A 463 12.71 12.62 -6.82
N GLU A 464 12.67 11.38 -6.34
CA GLU A 464 12.55 11.00 -4.94
C GLU A 464 13.87 10.38 -4.50
N PHE A 465 14.38 10.79 -3.36
CA PHE A 465 15.68 10.34 -2.88
C PHE A 465 15.58 9.93 -1.41
N GLU A 466 15.95 8.70 -1.07
CA GLU A 466 16.02 8.24 0.32
C GLU A 466 16.95 9.14 1.13
N GLU A 467 16.51 9.58 2.32
CA GLU A 467 17.29 10.47 3.19
C GLU A 467 18.59 9.78 3.66
N ASP A 468 18.52 8.46 3.87
CA ASP A 468 19.62 7.63 4.35
C ASP A 468 20.60 7.17 3.26
N ASP A 469 20.34 7.44 1.97
CA ASP A 469 21.34 7.18 0.93
C ASP A 469 22.57 8.07 1.13
N PRO A 470 23.75 7.52 1.47
CA PRO A 470 24.95 8.30 1.71
C PRO A 470 25.42 9.08 0.47
N THR A 471 25.05 8.64 -0.73
CA THR A 471 25.38 9.31 -1.99
C THR A 471 24.55 10.57 -2.17
N HIS A 472 23.23 10.46 -2.04
CA HIS A 472 22.31 11.60 -2.06
C HIS A 472 22.61 12.61 -0.94
N ALA A 473 22.71 12.16 0.32
CA ALA A 473 22.96 13.05 1.45
C ALA A 473 24.23 13.91 1.27
N GLN A 474 25.29 13.32 0.69
CA GLN A 474 26.51 14.06 0.34
C GLN A 474 26.32 15.04 -0.82
N ALA A 475 25.59 14.63 -1.88
CA ALA A 475 25.29 15.47 -3.03
C ALA A 475 24.42 16.68 -2.62
N ARG A 476 23.37 16.44 -1.85
CA ARG A 476 22.45 17.43 -1.27
C ARG A 476 23.19 18.45 -0.38
N LYS A 477 24.07 17.98 0.51
CA LYS A 477 24.90 18.86 1.34
C LYS A 477 25.83 19.76 0.52
N LYS A 478 26.42 19.22 -0.56
CA LYS A 478 27.26 20.01 -1.48
C LYS A 478 26.43 21.02 -2.27
N TRP A 479 25.22 20.65 -2.69
CA TRP A 479 24.27 21.54 -3.34
C TRP A 479 23.96 22.77 -2.49
N ASP A 480 23.52 22.57 -1.23
CA ASP A 480 23.17 23.67 -0.34
C ASP A 480 24.33 24.63 -0.09
N GLN A 481 25.54 24.08 0.10
CA GLN A 481 26.73 24.89 0.28
C GLN A 481 27.05 25.73 -0.95
N ARG A 482 26.79 25.22 -2.16
CA ARG A 482 26.99 25.95 -3.42
C ARG A 482 25.91 26.99 -3.64
N CYS A 483 24.63 26.66 -3.41
CA CYS A 483 23.53 27.62 -3.50
C CYS A 483 23.75 28.80 -2.54
N LYS A 484 24.26 28.56 -1.32
CA LYS A 484 24.64 29.66 -0.41
C LYS A 484 25.71 30.59 -1.00
N LYS A 485 26.69 30.07 -1.73
CA LYS A 485 27.75 30.86 -2.38
C LYS A 485 27.21 31.70 -3.56
N THR A 486 26.22 31.18 -4.28
CA THR A 486 25.58 31.86 -5.41
C THR A 486 24.40 32.76 -5.01
N LYS A 487 24.22 33.01 -3.70
CA LYS A 487 23.09 33.77 -3.09
C LYS A 487 21.71 33.17 -3.38
N GLY A 488 21.62 31.84 -3.35
CA GLY A 488 20.38 31.12 -3.57
C GLY A 488 20.02 30.95 -5.03
N ILE A 489 20.93 31.20 -5.98
CA ILE A 489 20.69 30.95 -7.41
C ILE A 489 21.32 29.61 -7.82
N CYS A 490 20.53 28.80 -8.51
CA CYS A 490 20.91 27.50 -9.05
C CYS A 490 20.39 27.38 -10.49
N GLY A 491 20.54 26.21 -11.11
CA GLY A 491 19.92 26.01 -12.40
C GLY A 491 19.45 24.61 -12.71
N LEU A 492 18.58 24.52 -13.72
CA LEU A 492 18.19 23.29 -14.38
C LEU A 492 18.90 23.24 -15.74
N LEU A 493 19.60 22.14 -16.00
CA LEU A 493 20.27 21.86 -17.26
C LEU A 493 19.60 20.67 -17.93
N ILE A 494 19.01 20.89 -19.11
CA ILE A 494 18.38 19.83 -19.90
C ILE A 494 19.32 19.44 -21.03
N ALA A 495 19.65 18.16 -21.13
CA ALA A 495 20.55 17.61 -22.13
C ALA A 495 19.95 16.42 -22.87
N LYS A 496 20.41 16.18 -24.10
CA LYS A 496 20.11 14.96 -24.86
C LYS A 496 21.21 13.91 -24.68
N GLY A 497 20.87 12.65 -24.97
CA GLY A 497 21.87 11.59 -25.20
C GLY A 497 21.98 10.56 -24.07
N LEU A 498 20.85 9.93 -23.75
CA LEU A 498 20.74 8.88 -22.73
C LEU A 498 21.45 7.56 -23.11
N THR A 499 21.56 7.25 -24.40
CA THR A 499 22.13 6.00 -24.93
C THR A 499 23.55 6.23 -25.47
N GLY A 500 24.59 5.92 -24.69
CA GLY A 500 26.00 5.96 -25.12
C GLY A 500 26.98 6.50 -24.05
N GLY A 501 28.26 6.65 -24.41
CA GLY A 501 29.34 7.10 -23.50
C GLY A 501 29.25 8.57 -23.03
N SER A 502 28.17 9.27 -23.36
CA SER A 502 27.82 10.63 -22.91
C SER A 502 26.80 10.66 -21.76
N ARG A 503 26.29 9.49 -21.32
CA ARG A 503 25.35 9.40 -20.19
C ARG A 503 26.03 9.87 -18.91
N GLY A 504 25.42 10.84 -18.24
CA GLY A 504 25.93 11.46 -17.01
C GLY A 504 27.11 12.41 -17.18
N ASN A 505 27.65 12.56 -18.40
CA ASN A 505 28.66 13.54 -18.72
C ASN A 505 28.44 14.15 -20.12
N PRO A 506 27.32 14.86 -20.34
CA PRO A 506 27.02 15.48 -21.63
C PRO A 506 28.03 16.58 -21.98
N GLY A 507 28.42 16.66 -23.25
CA GLY A 507 29.23 17.77 -23.75
C GLY A 507 28.38 18.98 -24.11
N LEU A 508 29.00 20.13 -24.40
CA LEU A 508 28.28 21.36 -24.76
C LEU A 508 27.30 21.17 -25.93
N LYS A 509 27.65 20.33 -26.91
CA LYS A 509 26.80 19.99 -28.08
C LYS A 509 25.53 19.18 -27.74
N ASP A 510 25.46 18.67 -26.51
CA ASP A 510 24.37 17.84 -26.00
C ASP A 510 23.45 18.62 -25.08
N MET A 511 23.84 19.82 -24.66
CA MET A 511 23.00 20.74 -23.89
C MET A 511 21.92 21.33 -24.78
N MET A 512 20.70 21.41 -24.25
CA MET A 512 19.53 21.90 -24.98
C MET A 512 18.92 23.14 -24.32
N ALA A 513 18.86 23.20 -23.00
CA ALA A 513 18.37 24.36 -22.27
C ALA A 513 19.07 24.54 -20.91
N LEU A 514 19.22 25.81 -20.51
CA LEU A 514 19.71 26.22 -19.19
C LEU A 514 18.71 27.21 -18.58
N TYR A 515 18.20 26.88 -17.40
CA TYR A 515 17.35 27.76 -16.60
C TYR A 515 18.12 28.16 -15.34
N GLU A 516 18.33 29.46 -15.13
CA GLU A 516 18.95 30.03 -13.93
C GLU A 516 17.87 30.62 -13.02
N VAL A 517 17.62 29.97 -11.88
CA VAL A 517 16.47 30.23 -11.00
C VAL A 517 16.84 30.14 -9.53
N ARG A 518 15.89 30.47 -8.65
CA ARG A 518 16.11 30.41 -7.21
C ARG A 518 16.09 28.98 -6.69
N SER A 519 16.99 28.68 -5.77
CA SER A 519 16.88 27.54 -4.87
C SER A 519 15.93 27.94 -3.76
N LEU A 520 14.78 27.29 -3.69
CA LEU A 520 13.74 27.53 -2.69
C LEU A 520 13.96 26.58 -1.52
N THR A 521 13.61 27.02 -0.32
CA THR A 521 13.51 26.16 0.87
C THR A 521 12.10 25.58 0.98
N SER A 522 11.94 24.51 1.75
CA SER A 522 10.62 23.97 2.08
C SER A 522 9.72 25.02 2.75
N GLU A 523 10.30 25.92 3.56
CA GLU A 523 9.60 27.05 4.17
C GLU A 523 9.11 28.07 3.12
N ASP A 524 9.88 28.30 2.05
CA ASP A 524 9.47 29.23 0.97
C ASP A 524 8.26 28.70 0.17
N LEU A 525 8.09 27.37 0.11
CA LEU A 525 6.94 26.72 -0.53
C LEU A 525 5.75 26.52 0.41
N GLY A 526 5.95 26.62 1.73
CA GLY A 526 4.89 26.42 2.72
C GLY A 526 4.37 24.99 2.86
N LEU A 527 5.10 23.99 2.32
CA LEU A 527 4.64 22.61 2.21
C LEU A 527 4.82 21.78 3.50
N GLY A 528 5.72 22.16 4.39
CA GLY A 528 6.07 21.33 5.55
C GLY A 528 6.73 19.99 5.15
N THR A 529 6.61 18.98 6.01
CA THR A 529 7.00 17.60 5.65
C THR A 529 5.81 16.94 4.98
N LEU A 530 6.00 16.44 3.78
CA LEU A 530 4.93 15.82 3.00
C LEU A 530 4.83 14.33 3.33
N GLU A 531 3.71 13.93 3.89
CA GLU A 531 3.46 12.52 4.18
C GLU A 531 2.95 11.81 2.92
N ARG A 532 3.53 10.64 2.63
CA ARG A 532 2.97 9.74 1.64
C ARG A 532 1.66 9.21 2.19
N LYS A 533 0.56 9.83 1.78
CA LYS A 533 -0.75 9.21 1.92
C LYS A 533 -0.92 8.30 0.70
N PHE A 534 -1.22 7.02 0.93
CA PHE A 534 -1.93 6.29 -0.11
C PHE A 534 -3.19 7.10 -0.42
N ALA A 535 -3.58 7.15 -1.68
CA ALA A 535 -4.92 7.59 -2.02
C ALA A 535 -5.85 6.54 -1.38
N ILE A 536 -6.20 6.79 -0.13
CA ILE A 536 -7.27 6.12 0.55
C ILE A 536 -8.48 6.60 -0.23
N ASP A 537 -9.10 5.70 -0.99
CA ASP A 537 -10.41 5.95 -1.58
C ASP A 537 -11.23 6.67 -0.51
N GLY A 538 -11.71 7.88 -0.82
CA GLY A 538 -12.70 8.51 0.03
C GLY A 538 -13.81 7.48 0.16
N PHE A 539 -13.91 6.84 1.32
CA PHE A 539 -14.47 5.50 1.40
C PHE A 539 -15.99 5.43 1.44
#